data_AF-A0AA93HMP8-F1
#
_entry.id   AF-A0AA93HMP8-F1
#
_cell.length_a   1.000
_cell.length_b   1.000
_cell.length_c   1.000
_cell.angle_alpha   90.00
_cell.angle_beta   90.00
_cell.angle_gamma   90.00
#
_symmetry.space_group_name_H-M   'P 1'
#
loop_
_entity.id
_entity.type
_entity.pdbx_description
1 polymer ?
#
loop_
_entity_poly.entity_id
_entity_poly.type
_entity_poly.pdbx_seq_one_letter_code
_entity_poly.pdbx_strand_id
1 'polypeptide(L)' 'MSSILYVIAIMGCADDSSQCRSARIEPATYSSIQSCQAAMPDALVRNTDLSYPTIAAACQQQSARLASNEPPQPSRGG' A
#
# COMPACT_ATOMS: atom_id res chain seq x y z
N MET A 1 -5.53 22.95 -10.39
CA MET A 1 -6.32 21.70 -10.37
C MET A 1 -5.43 20.62 -9.78
N SER A 2 -5.65 20.25 -8.52
CA SER A 2 -4.83 19.24 -7.84
C SER A 2 -5.41 17.86 -8.16
N SER A 3 -4.82 17.15 -9.12
CA SER A 3 -5.24 15.79 -9.44
C SER A 3 -4.91 14.86 -8.28
N ILE A 4 -5.95 14.28 -7.70
CA ILE A 4 -5.84 13.29 -6.65
C ILE A 4 -5.62 11.94 -7.33
N LEU A 5 -4.48 11.32 -7.08
CA LEU A 5 -4.18 9.99 -7.59
C LEU A 5 -4.33 8.98 -6.45
N TYR A 6 -4.73 7.78 -6.81
CA TYR A 6 -4.84 6.64 -5.92
C TYR A 6 -3.85 5.58 -6.39
N VAL A 7 -3.14 4.96 -5.45
CA VAL A 7 -2.19 3.88 -5.71
C VAL A 7 -2.58 2.68 -4.88
N ILE A 8 -2.19 1.49 -5.34
CA ILE A 8 -2.38 0.26 -4.59
C ILE A 8 -1.07 -0.07 -3.87
N ALA A 9 -1.11 -0.06 -2.54
CA ALA A 9 -0.03 -0.55 -1.71
C ALA A 9 -0.30 -2.00 -1.33
N ILE A 10 0.66 -2.89 -1.62
CA ILE A 10 0.60 -4.29 -1.22
C ILE A 10 1.35 -4.45 0.10
N MET A 11 0.60 -4.79 1.13
CA MET A 11 1.13 -5.08 2.46
C MET A 11 1.29 -6.59 2.62
N GLY A 12 2.49 -7.02 3.01
CA GLY A 12 2.76 -8.38 3.43
C GLY A 12 2.66 -8.50 4.94
N CYS A 13 1.88 -9.46 5.42
CA CYS A 13 1.79 -9.84 6.83
C CYS A 13 2.45 -11.21 6.96
N ALA A 14 3.41 -11.34 7.89
CA ALA A 14 4.04 -12.61 8.25
C ALA A 14 3.28 -13.27 9.41
N ASP A 15 3.44 -14.59 9.59
CA ASP A 15 2.67 -15.50 10.46
C ASP A 15 2.25 -14.96 11.84
N ASP A 16 3.11 -14.19 12.51
CA ASP A 16 2.85 -13.66 13.87
C ASP A 16 2.68 -12.13 13.92
N SER A 17 2.74 -11.47 12.76
CA SER A 17 2.74 -10.01 12.69
C SER A 17 1.33 -9.47 12.48
N SER A 18 0.73 -8.95 13.56
CA SER A 18 -0.40 -8.02 13.50
C SER A 18 -0.04 -6.69 12.80
N GLN A 19 1.23 -6.52 12.43
CA GLN A 19 1.80 -5.38 11.74
C GLN A 19 2.17 -5.79 10.31
N CYS A 20 1.23 -5.61 9.38
CA CYS A 20 1.51 -5.77 7.96
C CYS A 20 2.44 -4.65 7.50
N ARG A 21 3.50 -4.99 6.77
CA ARG A 21 4.45 -4.01 6.23
C ARG A 21 4.30 -3.90 4.71
N SER A 22 4.56 -2.71 4.17
CA SER A 22 4.62 -2.50 2.72
C SER A 22 5.66 -3.43 2.10
N ALA A 23 5.18 -4.47 1.41
CA ALA A 23 6.03 -5.43 0.71
C ALA A 23 6.33 -4.91 -0.71
N ARG A 24 5.31 -4.36 -1.38
CA ARG A 24 5.43 -3.67 -2.67
C ARG A 24 4.41 -2.56 -2.81
N ILE A 25 4.72 -1.58 -3.66
CA ILE A 25 3.76 -0.56 -4.10
C ILE A 25 3.58 -0.76 -5.60
N GLU A 26 2.33 -0.86 -6.05
CA GLU A 26 2.04 -0.95 -7.47
C GLU A 26 2.35 0.38 -8.16
N PRO A 27 3.03 0.35 -9.32
CA PRO A 27 3.30 1.56 -10.09
C PRO A 27 2.04 2.14 -10.76
N ALA A 28 0.94 1.37 -10.78
CA ALA A 28 -0.34 1.81 -11.33
C ALA A 28 -0.98 2.90 -10.47
N THR A 29 -1.35 4.02 -11.12
CA THR A 29 -2.07 5.14 -10.50
C THR A 29 -3.46 5.27 -11.10
N TYR A 30 -4.44 5.56 -10.26
CA TYR A 30 -5.84 5.71 -10.64
C TYR A 30 -6.33 7.11 -10.30
N SER A 31 -7.16 7.69 -11.18
CA SER A 31 -7.77 9.01 -10.91
C SER A 31 -9.04 8.91 -10.05
N SER A 32 -9.43 7.72 -9.61
CA SER A 32 -10.66 7.48 -8.85
C SER A 32 -10.53 6.27 -7.92
N ILE A 33 -11.15 6.36 -6.75
CA ILE A 33 -11.10 5.29 -5.75
C ILE A 33 -11.82 4.02 -6.21
N GLN A 34 -12.89 4.15 -6.99
CA GLN A 34 -13.61 3.00 -7.57
C GLN A 34 -12.71 2.19 -8.51
N SER A 35 -11.94 2.88 -9.37
CA SER A 35 -10.97 2.24 -10.25
C SER A 35 -9.84 1.57 -9.47
N CYS A 36 -9.35 2.21 -8.41
CA CYS A 36 -8.36 1.61 -7.52
C CYS A 36 -8.90 0.31 -6.89
N GLN A 37 -10.11 0.35 -6.31
CA GLN A 37 -10.73 -0.81 -5.67
C GLN A 37 -10.98 -1.96 -6.64
N ALA A 38 -11.45 -1.66 -7.85
CA ALA A 38 -11.66 -2.67 -8.89
C ALA A 38 -10.36 -3.36 -9.34
N ALA A 39 -9.23 -2.65 -9.27
CA ALA A 39 -7.92 -3.19 -9.64
C ALA A 39 -7.15 -3.85 -8.48
N MET A 40 -7.61 -3.69 -7.23
CA MET A 40 -7.03 -4.38 -6.06
C MET A 40 -6.89 -5.90 -6.23
N PRO A 41 -7.92 -6.65 -6.65
CA PRO A 41 -7.79 -8.10 -6.79
C PRO A 41 -6.78 -8.50 -7.87
N ASP A 42 -6.72 -7.78 -8.99
CA ASP A 42 -5.75 -8.04 -10.06
C ASP A 42 -4.30 -7.77 -9.58
N ALA A 43 -4.10 -6.68 -8.83
CA ALA A 43 -2.82 -6.39 -8.19
C ALA A 43 -2.44 -7.47 -7.18
N LEU A 44 -3.37 -7.98 -6.38
CA LEU A 44 -3.12 -9.07 -5.45
C LEU A 44 -2.63 -10.32 -6.18
N VAL A 45 -3.31 -10.73 -7.25
CA VAL A 45 -2.95 -11.91 -8.05
C VAL A 45 -1.54 -11.78 -8.63
N ARG A 46 -1.16 -10.60 -9.13
CA ARG A 46 0.20 -10.33 -9.66
C ARG A 46 1.29 -10.36 -8.59
N ASN A 47 0.93 -10.07 -7.33
CA ASN A 47 1.84 -9.99 -6.20
C ASN A 47 1.78 -11.25 -5.31
N THR A 48 1.12 -12.32 -5.75
CA THR A 48 1.14 -13.64 -5.08
C THR A 48 2.52 -14.30 -5.06
N ASP A 49 3.46 -13.79 -5.86
CA ASP A 49 4.87 -14.21 -5.87
C ASP A 49 5.65 -13.76 -4.61
N LEU A 50 5.09 -12.86 -3.81
CA LEU A 50 5.70 -12.43 -2.57
C LEU A 50 5.82 -13.59 -1.57
N SER A 51 6.99 -13.71 -0.93
CA SER A 51 7.25 -14.72 0.12
C SER A 51 6.55 -14.41 1.46
N TYR A 52 5.35 -13.83 1.41
CA TYR A 52 4.52 -13.54 2.58
C TYR A 52 3.34 -14.51 2.62
N PRO A 53 3.02 -15.11 3.79
CA PRO A 53 1.91 -16.05 3.93
C PRO A 53 0.56 -15.35 3.71
N THR A 54 0.47 -14.06 4.03
CA THR A 54 -0.72 -13.24 3.78
C THR A 54 -0.31 -11.93 3.13
N ILE A 55 -0.99 -11.57 2.04
CA ILE A 55 -0.84 -10.28 1.39
C ILE A 55 -2.19 -9.57 1.35
N ALA A 56 -2.17 -8.25 1.52
CA ALA A 56 -3.35 -7.41 1.48
C ALA A 56 -3.08 -6.19 0.59
N ALA A 57 -4.05 -5.80 -0.24
CA ALA A 57 -4.00 -4.55 -0.97
C ALA A 57 -4.67 -3.45 -0.15
N ALA A 58 -4.08 -2.27 -0.15
CA ALA A 58 -4.67 -1.06 0.39
C ALA A 58 -4.65 0.05 -0.67
N CYS A 59 -5.81 0.61 -0.98
CA CYS A 59 -5.90 1.79 -1.82
C CYS A 59 -5.51 3.02 -0.99
N GLN A 60 -4.37 3.61 -1.31
CA GLN A 60 -3.91 4.84 -0.67
C GLN A 60 -4.08 6.00 -1.63
N GLN A 61 -4.66 7.09 -1.12
CA GLN A 61 -4.74 8.33 -1.88
C GLN A 61 -3.35 8.99 -1.89
N GLN A 62 -2.65 8.87 -3.01
CA GLN A 62 -1.42 9.60 -3.26
C GLN A 62 -1.78 11.04 -3.68
N SER A 63 -2.01 11.90 -2.68
CA SER A 63 -1.76 13.32 -2.90
C SER A 63 -0.27 13.47 -3.20
N ALA A 64 0.15 14.35 -4.12
CA ALA A 64 1.52 14.50 -4.61
C ALA A 64 2.61 14.79 -3.53
N ARG A 65 2.26 14.71 -2.25
CA ARG A 65 3.18 14.64 -1.11
C ARG A 65 3.58 13.18 -0.96
N LEU A 66 4.75 12.88 -1.52
CA LEU A 66 5.44 11.60 -1.55
C LEU A 66 5.11 10.70 -0.36
N ALA A 67 4.96 9.40 -0.64
CA ALA A 67 4.93 8.33 0.33
C ALA A 67 6.06 8.52 1.36
N SER A 68 5.72 9.13 2.50
CA SER A 68 6.57 9.15 3.67
C SER A 68 6.63 7.71 4.16
N ASN A 69 7.56 6.94 3.60
CA ASN A 69 8.21 5.83 4.28
C ASN A 69 9.06 6.44 5.41
N GLU A 70 8.41 7.17 6.31
CA GLU A 70 9.02 7.67 7.52
C GLU A 70 8.86 6.51 8.51
N PRO A 71 9.94 5.85 8.94
CA PRO A 71 9.86 4.90 10.05
C PRO A 71 9.22 5.62 11.24
N PRO A 72 8.42 4.95 12.09
CA PRO A 72 7.87 5.57 13.28
C PRO A 72 9.03 6.15 14.08
N GLN A 73 9.13 7.47 14.07
CA GLN A 73 10.09 8.24 14.84
C GLN A 73 9.89 7.81 16.30
N PRO A 74 10.92 7.26 16.97
CA PRO A 74 10.76 6.74 18.31
C PRO A 74 10.46 7.93 19.22
N SER A 75 9.28 7.91 19.83
CA SER A 75 8.88 8.83 20.90
C SER A 75 9.95 8.80 21.99
N ARG A 76 10.87 9.76 21.95
CA ARG A 76 11.87 9.97 22.99
C ARG A 76 11.23 10.83 24.07
N GLY A 77 11.02 10.23 25.24
CA GLY A 77 10.33 10.83 26.38
C GLY A 77 10.97 12.11 26.92
N GLY A 78 10.20 12.76 27.79
CA GLY A 78 10.59 13.89 28.64
C GLY A 78 9.79 13.83 29.93
#